data_AF-A0A2J6PZQ7-F1
#
_entry.id   AF-A0A2J6PZQ7-F1
#
_cell.length_a   1.000
_cell.length_b   1.000
_cell.length_c   1.000
_cell.angle_alpha   90.00
_cell.angle_beta   90.00
_cell.angle_gamma   90.00
#
_symmetry.space_group_name_H-M   'P 1'
#
loop_
_entity.id
_entity.type
_entity.pdbx_description
1 polymer ?
#
loop_
_entity_poly.entity_id
_entity_poly.type
_entity_poly.pdbx_seq_one_letter_code
_entity_poly.pdbx_strand_id
1 'polypeptide(L)'
;PCEHGYCEGCLQEGFKNAMASKTPLKCCKKALNIDDCTGLEASFVKTYKDLVVELTTQSPMYCCNKSCSKFLPPSAILGEVGTCGACGTKTCRHCRKLLHPGVFCEEDQETKAVKELAMQKGWKSCPGCNHLIERSTGCLYMTCSRCATAFCYRCSKRWNEC
;
A
#
# COMPACT_ATOMS: atom_id res chain seq x y z
N PRO A 1 -21.15 10.79 27.23
CA PRO A 1 -22.23 10.58 26.24
C PRO A 1 -22.85 11.93 25.89
N CYS A 2 -23.19 12.19 24.62
CA CYS A 2 -23.95 13.38 24.23
C CYS A 2 -25.43 13.00 24.08
N GLU A 3 -26.33 13.87 24.55
CA GLU A 3 -27.79 13.68 24.45
C GLU A 3 -28.40 14.58 23.36
N HIS A 4 -27.60 14.95 22.35
CA HIS A 4 -28.09 15.77 21.23
C HIS A 4 -28.98 14.93 20.31
N GLY A 5 -30.23 15.37 20.17
CA GLY A 5 -31.20 14.80 19.24
C GLY A 5 -31.15 15.49 17.88
N TYR A 6 -31.42 14.71 16.83
CA TYR A 6 -31.55 15.20 15.46
C TYR A 6 -32.82 14.59 14.86
N CYS A 7 -33.57 15.36 14.07
CA CYS A 7 -34.65 14.76 13.29
C CYS A 7 -34.09 13.94 12.12
N GLU A 8 -34.87 13.01 11.60
CA GLU A 8 -34.45 12.11 10.53
C GLU A 8 -34.01 12.88 9.27
N GLY A 9 -34.75 13.91 8.87
CA GLY A 9 -34.41 14.74 7.70
C GLY A 9 -33.05 15.44 7.85
N CYS A 10 -32.77 16.05 9.00
CA CYS A 10 -31.49 16.70 9.26
C CYS A 10 -30.33 15.70 9.33
N LEU A 11 -30.54 14.47 9.83
CA LEU A 11 -29.51 13.43 9.79
C LEU A 11 -29.19 13.02 8.36
N GLN A 12 -30.21 12.76 7.54
CA GLN A 12 -30.02 12.38 6.14
C GLN A 12 -29.25 13.45 5.36
N GLU A 13 -29.64 14.73 5.48
CA GLU A 13 -28.91 15.84 4.88
C GLU A 13 -27.50 15.97 5.44
N GLY A 14 -27.33 15.78 6.75
CA GLY A 14 -26.02 15.77 7.40
C GLY A 14 -25.07 14.73 6.80
N PHE A 15 -25.55 13.50 6.59
CA PHE A 15 -24.75 12.44 5.95
C PHE A 15 -24.44 12.74 4.48
N LYS A 16 -25.39 13.29 3.71
CA LYS A 16 -25.17 13.73 2.32
C LYS A 16 -24.09 14.82 2.24
N ASN A 17 -24.17 15.82 3.12
CA ASN A 17 -23.19 16.90 3.20
C ASN A 17 -21.80 16.41 3.66
N ALA A 18 -21.77 15.49 4.62
CA ALA A 18 -20.55 14.82 5.07
C ALA A 18 -19.86 14.05 3.93
N MET A 19 -20.64 13.36 3.10
CA MET A 19 -20.12 12.66 1.92
C MET A 19 -19.54 13.63 0.87
N ALA A 20 -20.25 14.72 0.59
CA ALA A 20 -19.81 15.74 -0.37
C ALA A 20 -18.53 16.47 0.10
N SER A 21 -18.47 16.81 1.38
CA SER A 21 -17.32 17.50 1.99
C SER A 21 -16.13 16.58 2.32
N LYS A 22 -16.29 15.26 2.16
CA LYS A 22 -15.31 14.24 2.57
C LYS A 22 -14.90 14.40 4.03
N THR A 23 -15.86 14.68 4.92
CA THR A 23 -15.64 14.74 6.36
C THR A 23 -16.66 13.88 7.08
N PRO A 24 -16.28 13.04 8.06
CA PRO A 24 -17.25 12.24 8.80
C PRO A 24 -18.17 13.16 9.60
N LEU A 25 -19.46 12.84 9.63
CA LEU A 25 -20.44 13.56 10.43
C LEU A 25 -20.17 13.26 11.90
N LYS A 26 -19.98 14.30 12.71
CA LYS A 26 -19.59 14.17 14.12
C LYS A 26 -20.57 14.91 15.02
N CYS A 27 -20.91 14.31 16.14
CA CYS A 27 -21.53 14.96 17.28
C CYS A 27 -20.52 14.99 18.43
N CYS A 28 -20.23 16.17 19.00
CA CYS A 28 -19.31 16.32 20.13
C CYS A 28 -17.97 15.58 19.93
N LYS A 29 -17.38 15.68 18.72
CA LYS A 29 -16.13 15.03 18.29
C LYS A 29 -16.21 13.51 18.04
N LYS A 30 -17.33 12.86 18.33
CA LYS A 30 -17.58 11.45 18.00
C LYS A 30 -18.25 11.32 16.64
N ALA A 31 -17.75 10.47 15.76
CA ALA A 31 -18.42 10.17 14.50
C ALA A 31 -19.77 9.50 14.77
N LEU A 32 -20.82 9.96 14.09
CA LEU A 32 -22.14 9.33 14.14
C LEU A 32 -22.12 8.05 13.29
N ASN A 33 -22.85 7.03 13.73
CA ASN A 33 -23.02 5.82 12.95
C ASN A 33 -24.15 6.05 11.95
N ILE A 34 -23.87 5.81 10.66
CA ILE A 34 -24.87 5.94 9.61
C ILE A 34 -26.01 4.91 9.74
N ASP A 35 -25.76 3.78 10.41
CA ASP A 35 -26.79 2.76 10.66
C ASP A 35 -27.88 3.24 11.64
N ASP A 36 -27.62 4.31 12.39
CA ASP A 36 -28.60 4.94 13.29
C ASP A 36 -29.60 5.83 12.50
N CYS A 37 -29.37 6.03 11.20
CA CYS A 37 -30.22 6.85 10.33
C CYS A 37 -31.04 5.97 9.38
N THR A 38 -32.36 6.17 9.38
CA THR A 38 -33.30 5.50 8.47
C THR A 38 -33.53 6.30 7.19
N GLY A 39 -34.07 5.65 6.16
CA GLY A 39 -34.47 6.29 4.90
C GLY A 39 -33.34 6.60 3.91
N LEU A 40 -32.11 6.15 4.17
CA LEU A 40 -30.99 6.19 3.21
C LEU A 40 -30.91 4.91 2.39
N GLU A 41 -30.53 5.02 1.11
CA GLU A 41 -30.30 3.86 0.26
C GLU A 41 -29.11 3.01 0.74
N ALA A 42 -29.22 1.69 0.64
CA ALA A 42 -28.15 0.77 1.05
C ALA A 42 -26.82 1.02 0.29
N SER A 43 -26.91 1.42 -0.98
CA SER A 43 -25.76 1.83 -1.82
C SER A 43 -25.02 3.05 -1.23
N PHE A 44 -25.78 4.04 -0.78
CA PHE A 44 -25.27 5.25 -0.13
C PHE A 44 -24.61 4.90 1.21
N VAL A 45 -25.30 4.11 2.04
CA VAL A 45 -24.79 3.68 3.35
C VAL A 45 -23.43 2.97 3.21
N LYS A 46 -23.32 2.05 2.24
CA LYS A 46 -22.05 1.36 1.94
C LYS A 46 -20.96 2.35 1.53
N THR A 47 -21.25 3.24 0.59
CA THR A 47 -20.27 4.20 0.07
C THR A 47 -19.80 5.16 1.17
N TYR A 48 -20.69 5.57 2.07
CA TYR A 48 -20.34 6.41 3.21
C TYR A 48 -19.43 5.66 4.20
N LYS A 49 -19.72 4.39 4.50
CA LYS A 49 -18.84 3.56 5.35
C LYS A 49 -17.45 3.42 4.74
N ASP A 50 -17.36 3.18 3.44
CA ASP A 50 -16.08 3.10 2.72
C ASP A 50 -15.31 4.43 2.81
N LEU A 51 -15.99 5.57 2.66
CA LEU A 51 -15.40 6.90 2.85
C LEU A 51 -14.89 7.12 4.29
N VAL A 52 -15.67 6.73 5.31
CA VAL A 52 -15.24 6.86 6.71
C VAL A 52 -14.01 6.01 6.98
N VAL A 53 -13.95 4.78 6.46
CA VAL A 53 -12.77 3.92 6.54
C VAL A 53 -11.57 4.59 5.85
N GLU A 54 -11.74 5.12 4.64
CA GLU A 54 -10.68 5.85 3.93
C GLU A 54 -10.12 7.01 4.76
N LEU A 55 -10.99 7.84 5.33
CA LEU A 55 -10.63 9.03 6.10
C LEU A 55 -10.02 8.71 7.47
N THR A 56 -10.28 7.52 8.01
CA THR A 56 -9.76 7.08 9.31
C THR A 56 -8.57 6.13 9.20
N THR A 57 -8.28 5.62 8.00
CA THR A 57 -7.13 4.75 7.75
C THR A 57 -5.84 5.56 7.85
N GLN A 58 -4.92 5.11 8.71
CA GLN A 58 -3.58 5.68 8.76
C GLN A 58 -2.82 5.33 7.47
N SER A 59 -2.45 6.35 6.68
CA SER A 59 -1.78 6.17 5.37
C SER A 59 -2.63 5.39 4.36
N PRO A 60 -3.76 5.95 3.88
CA PRO A 60 -4.65 5.28 2.95
C PRO A 60 -3.92 4.96 1.63
N MET A 61 -4.21 3.78 1.10
CA MET A 61 -3.63 3.31 -0.15
C MET A 61 -4.69 3.39 -1.26
N TYR A 62 -4.23 3.67 -2.47
CA TYR A 62 -5.07 3.77 -3.65
C TYR A 62 -4.52 2.89 -4.76
N CYS A 63 -5.40 2.44 -5.63
CA CYS A 63 -5.05 1.68 -6.81
C CYS A 63 -4.10 2.49 -7.70
N CYS A 64 -2.92 1.94 -8.01
CA CYS A 64 -1.91 2.61 -8.82
C CYS A 64 -2.31 2.84 -10.29
N ASN A 65 -3.34 2.14 -10.77
CA ASN A 65 -3.93 2.43 -12.08
C ASN A 65 -4.62 3.80 -12.03
N LYS A 66 -4.04 4.79 -12.72
CA LYS A 66 -4.51 6.19 -12.73
C LYS A 66 -5.97 6.35 -13.19
N SER A 67 -6.42 5.51 -14.12
CA SER A 67 -7.81 5.52 -14.59
C SER A 67 -8.80 4.96 -13.55
N CYS A 68 -8.31 4.19 -12.57
CA CYS A 68 -9.13 3.64 -11.49
C CYS A 68 -9.00 4.49 -10.22
N SER A 69 -7.78 4.63 -9.68
CA SER A 69 -7.44 5.42 -8.48
C SER A 69 -8.33 5.20 -7.25
N LYS A 70 -9.06 4.08 -7.19
CA LYS A 70 -9.95 3.77 -6.07
C LYS A 70 -9.17 3.46 -4.81
N PHE A 71 -9.73 3.84 -3.67
CA PHE A 71 -9.23 3.47 -2.35
C PHE A 71 -9.15 1.94 -2.21
N LEU A 72 -8.04 1.48 -1.64
CA LEU A 72 -7.80 0.08 -1.29
C LEU A 72 -8.02 -0.07 0.21
N PRO A 73 -9.13 -0.68 0.65
CA PRO A 73 -9.38 -0.89 2.07
C PRO A 73 -8.31 -1.82 2.67
N PRO A 74 -8.05 -1.75 3.99
CA PRO A 74 -7.09 -2.63 4.65
C PRO A 74 -7.31 -4.12 4.37
N SER A 75 -8.56 -4.56 4.20
CA SER A 75 -8.92 -5.92 3.84
C SER A 75 -8.47 -6.36 2.44
N ALA A 76 -8.21 -5.40 1.54
CA ALA A 76 -7.70 -5.65 0.20
C ALA A 76 -6.16 -5.71 0.15
N ILE A 77 -5.48 -5.52 1.29
CA ILE A 77 -4.03 -5.50 1.42
C ILE A 77 -3.58 -6.76 2.14
N LEU A 78 -2.81 -7.60 1.45
CA LEU A 78 -2.23 -8.83 2.01
C LEU A 78 -0.70 -8.75 1.93
N GLY A 79 -0.04 -8.67 3.08
CA GLY A 79 1.40 -8.41 3.16
C GLY A 79 1.75 -7.11 2.44
N GLU A 80 2.59 -7.20 1.40
CA GLU A 80 3.09 -6.05 0.64
C GLU A 80 2.28 -5.74 -0.63
N VAL A 81 1.12 -6.37 -0.80
CA VAL A 81 0.30 -6.25 -2.01
C VAL A 81 -1.11 -5.80 -1.69
N GLY A 82 -1.49 -4.63 -2.20
CA GLY A 82 -2.88 -4.19 -2.30
C GLY A 82 -3.50 -4.66 -3.61
N THR A 83 -4.64 -5.36 -3.57
CA THR A 83 -5.35 -5.81 -4.79
C THR A 83 -6.63 -5.00 -4.98
N CYS A 84 -6.75 -4.30 -6.11
CA CYS A 84 -7.96 -3.52 -6.41
C CYS A 84 -9.14 -4.42 -6.76
N GLY A 85 -10.20 -4.39 -5.96
CA GLY A 85 -11.43 -5.14 -6.24
C GLY A 85 -12.21 -4.67 -7.49
N ALA A 86 -11.94 -3.45 -7.99
CA ALA A 86 -12.67 -2.89 -9.13
C ALA A 86 -12.02 -3.20 -10.49
N CYS A 87 -10.69 -3.24 -10.56
CA CYS A 87 -9.96 -3.45 -11.81
C CYS A 87 -8.91 -4.57 -11.74
N GLY A 88 -8.78 -5.25 -10.60
CA GLY A 88 -7.82 -6.33 -10.38
C GLY A 88 -6.35 -5.91 -10.29
N THR A 89 -6.05 -4.62 -10.49
CA THR A 89 -4.66 -4.12 -10.46
C THR A 89 -4.03 -4.36 -9.09
N LYS A 90 -2.82 -4.89 -9.08
CA LYS A 90 -2.03 -5.12 -7.87
C LYS A 90 -1.07 -3.96 -7.65
N THR A 91 -1.12 -3.36 -6.48
CA THR A 91 -0.33 -2.19 -6.07
C THR A 91 0.62 -2.61 -4.95
N CYS A 92 1.88 -2.23 -5.07
CA CYS A 92 2.89 -2.44 -4.04
C CYS A 92 2.63 -1.50 -2.85
N ARG A 93 2.64 -2.03 -1.64
CA ARG A 93 2.33 -1.29 -0.41
C ARG A 93 3.36 -0.19 -0.10
N HIS A 94 4.62 -0.44 -0.39
CA HIS A 94 5.71 0.49 -0.05
C HIS A 94 5.82 1.66 -1.05
N CYS A 95 5.91 1.36 -2.36
CA CYS A 95 6.11 2.37 -3.39
C CYS A 95 4.81 2.94 -3.97
N ARG A 96 3.66 2.31 -3.69
CA ARG A 96 2.35 2.66 -4.25
C ARG A 96 2.28 2.58 -5.79
N LYS A 97 3.24 1.89 -6.42
CA LYS A 97 3.30 1.64 -7.87
C LYS A 97 2.77 0.23 -8.17
N LEU A 98 2.80 -0.14 -9.45
CA LEU A 98 2.43 -1.50 -9.88
C LEU A 98 3.27 -2.54 -9.14
N LEU A 99 2.63 -3.65 -8.77
CA LEU A 99 3.33 -4.78 -8.15
C LEU A 99 4.49 -5.24 -9.04
N HIS A 100 5.68 -5.35 -8.44
CA HIS A 100 6.91 -5.79 -9.09
C HIS A 100 7.41 -7.09 -8.43
N PRO A 101 6.84 -8.25 -8.80
CA PRO A 101 7.19 -9.53 -8.18
C PRO A 101 8.64 -9.91 -8.50
N GLY A 102 9.36 -10.43 -7.50
CA GLY A 102 10.76 -10.87 -7.66
C GLY A 102 11.79 -9.73 -7.74
N VAL A 103 11.36 -8.47 -7.62
CA VAL A 103 12.23 -7.31 -7.52
C VAL A 103 12.01 -6.63 -6.17
N PHE A 104 13.10 -6.40 -5.43
CA PHE A 104 13.04 -5.65 -4.17
C PHE A 104 12.47 -4.26 -4.38
N CYS A 105 11.53 -3.86 -3.52
CA CYS A 105 11.01 -2.50 -3.51
C CYS A 105 12.09 -1.53 -3.05
N GLU A 106 12.40 -0.51 -3.84
CA GLU A 106 13.44 0.43 -3.45
C GLU A 106 13.02 1.35 -2.29
N GLU A 107 11.72 1.60 -2.18
CA GLU A 107 11.07 2.50 -1.22
C GLU A 107 10.60 1.79 0.06
N ASP A 108 10.88 0.49 0.20
CA ASP A 108 10.67 -0.21 1.46
C ASP A 108 11.67 0.29 2.52
N GLN A 109 11.16 0.89 3.60
CA GLN A 109 11.96 1.50 4.65
C GLN A 109 12.71 0.47 5.50
N GLU A 110 12.16 -0.73 5.71
CA GLU A 110 12.87 -1.81 6.40
C GLU A 110 14.07 -2.29 5.57
N THR A 111 13.93 -2.29 4.24
CA THR A 111 15.03 -2.56 3.31
C THR A 111 16.11 -1.45 3.31
N LYS A 112 15.84 -0.22 3.77
CA LYS A 112 16.87 0.85 3.81
C LYS A 112 17.99 0.56 4.81
N ALA A 113 17.68 0.12 6.02
CA ALA A 113 18.70 -0.24 7.01
C ALA A 113 19.56 -1.41 6.52
N VAL A 114 18.93 -2.40 5.87
CA VAL A 114 19.63 -3.54 5.25
C VAL A 114 20.52 -3.07 4.08
N LYS A 115 20.06 -2.09 3.27
CA LYS A 115 20.84 -1.48 2.19
C LYS A 115 22.05 -0.71 2.73
N GLU A 116 21.89 0.08 3.78
CA GLU A 116 22.98 0.82 4.39
C GLU A 116 24.05 -0.13 4.95
N LEU A 117 23.62 -1.18 5.65
CA LEU A 117 24.52 -2.23 6.13
C LEU A 117 25.21 -2.94 4.96
N ALA A 118 24.47 -3.27 3.90
CA ALA A 118 25.03 -3.88 2.70
C ALA A 118 26.09 -3.00 2.03
N MET A 119 25.86 -1.69 1.94
CA MET A 119 26.84 -0.74 1.42
C MET A 119 28.09 -0.69 2.29
N GLN A 120 27.92 -0.61 3.62
CA GLN A 120 29.04 -0.62 4.57
C GLN A 120 29.86 -1.91 4.50
N LYS A 121 29.20 -3.05 4.27
CA LYS A 121 29.83 -4.37 4.18
C LYS A 121 30.30 -4.74 2.76
N GLY A 122 30.01 -3.92 1.76
CA GLY A 122 30.34 -4.21 0.36
C GLY A 122 29.56 -5.38 -0.24
N TRP A 123 28.37 -5.67 0.27
CA TRP A 123 27.44 -6.65 -0.28
C TRP A 123 26.87 -6.17 -1.62
N LYS A 124 26.57 -7.11 -2.52
CA LYS A 124 26.13 -6.80 -3.88
C LYS A 124 24.85 -7.52 -4.22
N SER A 125 23.93 -6.85 -4.90
CA SER A 125 22.70 -7.45 -5.38
C SER A 125 22.92 -8.27 -6.65
N CYS A 126 22.28 -9.42 -6.75
CA CYS A 126 22.26 -10.25 -7.94
C CYS A 126 21.52 -9.54 -9.10
N PRO A 127 22.06 -9.45 -10.32
CA PRO A 127 21.35 -8.82 -11.45
C PRO A 127 20.13 -9.62 -11.96
N GLY A 128 19.96 -10.88 -11.56
CA GLY A 128 18.84 -11.72 -11.99
C GLY A 128 17.60 -11.66 -11.09
N CYS A 129 17.81 -11.62 -9.77
CA CYS A 129 16.72 -11.65 -8.77
C CYS A 129 16.85 -10.56 -7.69
N ASN A 130 17.84 -9.70 -7.81
CA ASN A 130 18.15 -8.59 -6.91
C ASN A 130 18.43 -9.01 -5.45
N HIS A 131 18.64 -10.30 -5.18
CA HIS A 131 19.02 -10.83 -3.86
C HIS A 131 20.40 -10.31 -3.44
N LEU A 132 20.51 -9.86 -2.20
CA LEU A 132 21.78 -9.43 -1.58
C LEU A 132 22.69 -10.63 -1.37
N ILE A 133 23.91 -10.53 -1.88
CA ILE A 133 24.94 -11.55 -1.79
C ILE A 133 26.13 -10.92 -1.06
N GLU A 134 26.52 -11.56 0.04
CA GLU A 134 27.80 -11.32 0.71
C GLU A 134 28.89 -12.14 0.04
N ARG A 135 30.09 -11.55 -0.10
CA ARG A 135 31.29 -12.27 -0.54
C ARG A 135 32.32 -12.27 0.56
N SER A 136 32.60 -13.44 1.12
CA SER A 136 33.57 -13.59 2.21
C SER A 136 35.02 -13.45 1.72
N THR A 137 35.40 -14.09 0.61
CA THR A 137 36.73 -13.99 -0.05
C THR A 137 36.67 -14.56 -1.48
N GLY A 138 37.68 -14.30 -2.33
CA GLY A 138 37.89 -15.04 -3.59
C GLY A 138 37.59 -14.32 -4.90
N CYS A 139 37.12 -15.07 -5.91
CA CYS A 139 36.93 -14.64 -7.30
C CYS A 139 35.83 -13.56 -7.45
N LEU A 140 35.87 -12.80 -8.56
CA LEU A 140 34.80 -11.89 -8.95
C LEU A 140 33.65 -12.61 -9.68
N TYR A 141 33.88 -13.80 -10.21
CA TYR A 141 32.83 -14.65 -10.76
C TYR A 141 31.97 -15.22 -9.64
N MET A 142 30.69 -14.85 -9.59
CA MET A 142 29.74 -15.34 -8.61
C MET A 142 28.52 -15.94 -9.30
N THR A 143 27.96 -16.99 -8.71
CA THR A 143 26.69 -17.58 -9.14
C THR A 143 25.68 -17.40 -8.04
N CYS A 144 24.53 -16.81 -8.35
CA CYS A 144 23.48 -16.60 -7.36
C CYS A 144 22.89 -17.94 -6.90
N SER A 145 22.90 -18.20 -5.59
CA SER A 145 22.30 -19.41 -5.00
C SER A 145 20.78 -19.50 -5.14
N ARG A 146 20.10 -18.37 -5.41
CA ARG A 146 18.64 -18.31 -5.55
C ARG A 146 18.14 -18.50 -6.98
N CYS A 147 18.84 -17.95 -7.96
CA CYS A 147 18.39 -17.94 -9.37
C CYS A 147 19.44 -18.46 -10.36
N ALA A 148 20.56 -19.02 -9.87
CA ALA A 148 21.68 -19.56 -10.65
C ALA A 148 22.30 -18.58 -11.66
N THR A 149 22.00 -17.28 -11.59
CA THR A 149 22.58 -16.27 -12.48
C THR A 149 24.06 -16.08 -12.15
N ALA A 150 24.92 -16.27 -13.16
CA ALA A 150 26.34 -15.97 -13.08
C ALA A 150 26.60 -14.47 -13.36
N PHE A 151 27.33 -13.82 -12.47
CA PHE A 151 27.56 -12.37 -12.51
C PHE A 151 28.92 -11.99 -11.94
N CYS A 152 29.44 -10.83 -12.33
CA CYS A 152 30.65 -10.27 -11.77
C CYS A 152 30.30 -9.46 -10.50
N TYR A 153 30.86 -9.85 -9.36
CA TYR A 153 30.61 -9.21 -8.07
C TYR A 153 31.08 -7.76 -8.02
N ARG A 154 32.10 -7.38 -8.80
CA ARG A 154 32.61 -6.00 -8.83
C ARG A 154 31.62 -5.03 -9.50
N CYS A 155 31.14 -5.40 -10.69
CA CYS A 155 30.29 -4.54 -11.52
C CYS A 155 28.79 -4.83 -11.37
N SER A 156 28.40 -5.89 -10.66
CA SER A 156 27.01 -6.36 -10.50
C SER A 156 26.29 -6.64 -11.84
N LYS A 157 27.04 -6.84 -12.93
CA LYS A 157 26.51 -7.22 -14.25
C LYS A 157 26.65 -8.72 -14.48
N ARG A 158 25.85 -9.29 -15.39
CA ARG A 158 25.99 -10.69 -15.80
C ARG A 158 27.41 -10.91 -16.34
N TRP A 159 27.95 -12.11 -16.19
CA TRP A 159 29.38 -12.39 -16.45
C TRP A 159 29.86 -12.02 -17.85
N ASN A 160 28.97 -12.02 -18.85
CA ASN A 160 29.28 -11.68 -20.24
C ASN A 160 28.88 -10.24 -20.64
N GLU A 161 28.45 -9.41 -19.69
CA GLU A 161 28.02 -8.01 -19.89
C GLU A 161 28.94 -7.01 -19.16
N CYS A 162 30.04 -7.53 -18.62
CA CYS A 162 31.17 -6.84 -18.02
C CYS A 162 32.37 -7.08 -18.96
#